data_AF-A0A242K4A9-F1
#
_entry.id   AF-A0A242K4A9-F1
#
_cell.length_a   1.000
_cell.length_b   1.000
_cell.length_c   1.000
_cell.angle_alpha   90.00
_cell.angle_beta   90.00
_cell.angle_gamma   90.00
#
_symmetry.space_group_name_H-M   'P 1'
#
loop_
_entity.id
_entity.type
_entity.pdbx_description
1 polymer ?
#
loop_
_entity_poly.entity_id
_entity_poly.type
_entity_poly.pdbx_seq_one_letter_code
_entity_poly.pdbx_strand_id
1 'polypeptide(L)'
;MKANKFIKSFAAIALTTVVLAACGSDNKDTADSSSASSTAASSSKTEESSTEAVKEAGGDLQDGTYKLEEKNYSNDYRVSFEITVKDGKIVESKYDNINEAGESKVDNADYNKNMKDKAGVSPEEFIPKFNEELVAKQSPSDIDVVSGATHSFESFQNYAQQLIQAAQAGNTETIEIDNGADLKDGSYTLKEKNNSNGYHTEFTIVVKDGKVAESKYDNVDDEGKSKQDDTEYNEMMKDKAGTDPSEFIPTFNEEFVKAMGEEDGSPAGMDVVTGATHSFHSFVIYAEQLINAAEKGDTAEITVDNIVMKK
;
A
#
# COMPACT_ATOMS: atom_id res chain seq x y z
N MET A 1 22.34 32.12 -25.59
CA MET A 1 20.91 32.37 -25.90
C MET A 1 20.45 31.36 -26.94
N LYS A 2 19.70 30.33 -26.52
CA LYS A 2 19.01 29.39 -27.41
C LYS A 2 17.60 29.23 -26.86
N ALA A 3 16.61 29.56 -27.69
CA ALA A 3 15.21 29.67 -27.31
C ALA A 3 14.50 28.32 -27.48
N ASN A 4 13.90 27.82 -26.41
CA ASN A 4 12.97 26.68 -26.47
C ASN A 4 11.54 27.20 -26.63
N LYS A 5 10.84 26.74 -27.67
CA LYS A 5 9.42 27.03 -27.91
C LYS A 5 8.56 26.03 -27.13
N PHE A 6 7.78 26.54 -26.19
CA PHE A 6 6.67 25.84 -25.54
C PHE A 6 5.43 25.90 -26.45
N ILE A 7 4.79 24.75 -26.71
CA ILE A 7 3.43 24.69 -27.25
C ILE A 7 2.53 24.15 -26.14
N LYS A 8 1.64 25.03 -25.65
CA LYS A 8 0.59 24.72 -24.68
C LYS A 8 -0.63 24.24 -25.47
N SER A 9 -1.02 22.97 -25.32
CA SER A 9 -2.29 22.47 -25.83
C SER A 9 -3.34 22.57 -24.73
N PHE A 10 -4.32 23.45 -24.93
CA PHE A 10 -5.53 23.58 -24.14
C PHE A 10 -6.50 22.44 -24.53
N ALA A 11 -6.85 21.56 -23.60
CA ALA A 11 -7.98 20.64 -23.76
C ALA A 11 -9.22 21.25 -23.10
N ALA A 12 -10.27 21.47 -23.91
CA ALA A 12 -11.56 21.99 -23.47
C ALA A 12 -12.40 20.87 -22.85
N ILE A 13 -12.78 21.05 -21.58
CA ILE A 13 -13.69 20.14 -20.86
C ILE A 13 -15.12 20.66 -21.04
N ALA A 14 -15.97 19.87 -21.71
CA ALA A 14 -17.39 20.14 -21.83
C ALA A 14 -18.15 19.53 -20.64
N LEU A 15 -18.60 20.38 -19.73
CA LEU A 15 -19.49 20.02 -18.61
C LEU A 15 -20.92 19.86 -19.11
N THR A 16 -21.45 18.63 -19.05
CA THR A 16 -22.88 18.36 -19.26
C THR A 16 -23.57 18.24 -17.90
N THR A 17 -24.39 19.23 -17.56
CA THR A 17 -25.23 19.23 -16.37
C THR A 17 -26.53 18.46 -16.65
N VAL A 18 -26.74 17.35 -15.95
CA VAL A 18 -28.05 16.66 -15.92
C VAL A 18 -28.86 17.25 -14.77
N VAL A 19 -29.88 18.03 -15.12
CA VAL A 19 -30.92 18.52 -14.20
C VAL A 19 -31.95 17.42 -14.00
N LEU A 20 -32.02 16.84 -12.79
CA LEU A 20 -33.12 15.99 -12.39
C LEU A 20 -34.35 16.83 -12.04
N ALA A 21 -35.41 16.66 -12.83
CA ALA A 21 -36.73 17.20 -12.58
C ALA A 21 -37.40 16.47 -11.42
N ALA A 22 -37.61 17.17 -10.30
CA ALA A 22 -38.49 16.75 -9.24
C ALA A 22 -39.93 17.16 -9.57
N CYS A 23 -40.79 16.18 -9.85
CA CYS A 23 -42.25 16.39 -9.85
C CYS A 23 -42.72 16.57 -8.41
N GLY A 24 -43.07 17.81 -8.06
CA GLY A 24 -43.88 18.12 -6.89
C GLY A 24 -45.36 17.80 -7.14
N SER A 25 -46.02 17.27 -6.11
CA SER A 25 -47.48 17.35 -5.96
C SER A 25 -47.80 18.33 -4.85
N ASP A 26 -48.57 19.35 -5.22
CA ASP A 26 -49.18 20.35 -4.35
C ASP A 26 -50.12 19.70 -3.32
N ASN A 27 -50.03 20.11 -2.05
CA ASN A 27 -51.23 20.51 -1.33
C ASN A 27 -50.90 21.53 -0.24
N LYS A 28 -51.77 22.53 -0.15
CA LYS A 28 -51.68 23.76 0.64
C LYS A 28 -52.44 23.55 1.96
N ASP A 29 -51.88 24.00 3.09
CA ASP A 29 -52.58 24.88 4.05
C ASP A 29 -51.75 25.20 5.33
N THR A 30 -51.67 26.51 5.58
CA THR A 30 -51.44 27.34 6.79
C THR A 30 -51.08 26.75 8.18
N ALA A 31 -49.98 27.31 8.72
CA ALA A 31 -49.71 27.89 10.06
C ALA A 31 -50.34 27.29 11.35
N ASP A 32 -49.52 26.89 12.34
CA ASP A 32 -49.15 27.64 13.56
C ASP A 32 -48.29 26.75 14.50
N SER A 33 -47.76 27.37 15.54
CA SER A 33 -46.64 27.08 16.43
C SER A 33 -46.85 25.99 17.51
N SER A 34 -45.69 25.49 17.98
CA SER A 34 -45.35 25.08 19.35
C SER A 34 -45.61 23.65 19.87
N SER A 35 -44.48 23.03 20.24
CA SER A 35 -44.18 22.32 21.49
C SER A 35 -44.74 20.91 21.79
N ALA A 36 -43.76 20.00 21.93
CA ALA A 36 -43.64 18.90 22.89
C ALA A 36 -44.34 17.54 22.65
N SER A 37 -43.47 16.54 22.47
CA SER A 37 -43.44 15.21 23.08
C SER A 37 -44.51 14.17 22.68
N SER A 38 -44.07 13.10 21.99
CA SER A 38 -44.17 11.71 22.49
C SER A 38 -43.64 10.68 21.47
N THR A 39 -42.70 9.86 21.93
CA THR A 39 -42.52 8.40 21.71
C THR A 39 -42.86 7.73 20.36
N ALA A 40 -41.82 7.00 19.88
CA ALA A 40 -41.83 5.66 19.28
C ALA A 40 -42.55 5.43 17.94
N ALA A 41 -41.75 5.25 16.89
CA ALA A 41 -42.07 4.28 15.83
C ALA A 41 -40.77 3.64 15.33
N SER A 42 -40.66 2.35 15.60
CA SER A 42 -39.70 1.41 15.05
C SER A 42 -39.69 1.50 13.53
N SER A 43 -38.65 2.10 12.97
CA SER A 43 -38.32 1.94 11.56
C SER A 43 -37.32 0.80 11.44
N SER A 44 -37.85 -0.38 11.10
CA SER A 44 -37.10 -1.49 10.55
C SER A 44 -36.25 -0.98 9.38
N LYS A 45 -34.95 -0.79 9.63
CA LYS A 45 -33.96 -0.72 8.57
C LYS A 45 -33.97 -2.09 7.90
N THR A 46 -34.42 -2.12 6.66
CA THR A 46 -34.12 -3.18 5.71
C THR A 46 -32.59 -3.30 5.67
N GLU A 47 -32.07 -4.37 6.27
CA GLU A 47 -30.70 -4.84 6.05
C GLU A 47 -30.56 -5.11 4.55
N GLU A 48 -29.86 -4.22 3.87
CA GLU A 48 -29.27 -4.51 2.59
C GLU A 48 -28.19 -5.56 2.86
N SER A 49 -28.57 -6.83 2.70
CA SER A 49 -27.70 -7.99 2.80
C SER A 49 -26.64 -7.90 1.71
N SER A 50 -25.57 -7.14 1.99
CA SER A 50 -24.30 -7.28 1.29
C SER A 50 -23.82 -8.71 1.53
N THR A 51 -23.78 -9.52 0.47
CA THR A 51 -23.08 -10.81 0.49
C THR A 51 -21.64 -10.53 0.92
N GLU A 52 -21.27 -10.94 2.13
CA GLU A 52 -19.92 -10.80 2.65
C GLU A 52 -18.94 -11.52 1.72
N ALA A 53 -17.84 -10.86 1.36
CA ALA A 53 -16.75 -11.48 0.61
C ALA A 53 -16.23 -12.69 1.40
N VAL A 54 -16.19 -13.86 0.76
CA VAL A 54 -15.79 -15.10 1.42
C VAL A 54 -14.27 -15.23 1.37
N LYS A 55 -13.60 -15.30 2.52
CA LYS A 55 -12.17 -15.57 2.61
C LYS A 55 -11.87 -17.01 2.15
N GLU A 56 -10.97 -17.16 1.18
CA GLU A 56 -10.50 -18.43 0.63
C GLU A 56 -9.21 -18.90 1.33
N ALA A 57 -8.28 -17.99 1.59
CA ALA A 57 -7.03 -18.26 2.32
C ALA A 57 -6.57 -17.04 3.13
N GLY A 58 -5.55 -17.20 3.97
CA GLY A 58 -5.05 -16.17 4.87
C GLY A 58 -5.46 -16.40 6.33
N GLY A 59 -4.48 -16.35 7.23
CA GLY A 59 -4.72 -16.34 8.68
C GLY A 59 -5.64 -15.20 9.10
N ASP A 60 -6.53 -15.47 10.08
CA ASP A 60 -7.30 -14.40 10.74
C ASP A 60 -6.36 -13.46 11.49
N LEU A 61 -6.67 -12.16 11.48
CA LEU A 61 -5.94 -11.20 12.28
C LEU A 61 -6.25 -11.45 13.77
N GLN A 62 -5.22 -11.66 14.58
CA GLN A 62 -5.41 -11.84 16.01
C GLN A 62 -5.65 -10.47 16.67
N ASP A 63 -6.62 -10.41 17.57
CA ASP A 63 -6.92 -9.20 18.33
C ASP A 63 -5.69 -8.74 19.13
N GLY A 64 -5.40 -7.45 19.08
CA GLY A 64 -4.21 -6.89 19.72
C GLY A 64 -3.81 -5.54 19.18
N THR A 65 -2.71 -5.02 19.71
CA THR A 65 -2.06 -3.81 19.22
C THR A 65 -0.67 -4.19 18.72
N TYR A 66 -0.39 -3.83 17.48
CA TYR A 66 0.84 -4.19 16.77
C TYR A 66 1.58 -2.91 16.42
N LYS A 67 2.90 -2.90 16.63
CA LYS A 67 3.72 -1.69 16.57
C LYS A 67 4.93 -1.90 15.66
N LEU A 68 5.27 -0.86 14.91
CA LEU A 68 6.44 -0.78 14.08
C LEU A 68 7.08 0.60 14.26
N GLU A 69 8.40 0.63 14.44
CA GLU A 69 9.15 1.86 14.59
C GLU A 69 10.43 1.82 13.76
N GLU A 70 10.74 2.91 13.07
CA GLU A 70 12.06 3.15 12.49
C GLU A 70 13.08 3.50 13.58
N LYS A 71 14.34 3.08 13.41
CA LYS A 71 15.44 3.41 14.34
C LYS A 71 16.09 4.74 14.02
N ASN A 72 16.26 5.03 12.73
CA ASN A 72 17.07 6.13 12.26
C ASN A 72 16.20 7.29 11.79
N TYR A 73 16.67 8.50 12.07
CA TYR A 73 16.00 9.72 11.60
C TYR A 73 16.44 10.06 10.18
N SER A 74 15.46 10.31 9.31
CA SER A 74 15.65 10.84 7.96
C SER A 74 14.92 12.18 7.85
N ASN A 75 15.66 13.23 7.48
CA ASN A 75 15.17 14.62 7.44
C ASN A 75 14.52 15.07 8.76
N ASP A 76 15.13 14.73 9.90
CA ASP A 76 14.67 15.02 11.27
C ASP A 76 13.44 14.23 11.75
N TYR A 77 12.98 13.22 10.99
CA TYR A 77 11.85 12.38 11.39
C TYR A 77 12.12 10.89 11.23
N ARG A 78 11.41 10.08 12.02
CA ARG A 78 11.32 8.62 11.87
C ARG A 78 9.85 8.19 11.88
N VAL A 79 9.52 7.05 11.29
CA VAL A 79 8.19 6.46 11.36
C VAL A 79 7.91 5.86 12.74
N SER A 80 6.72 6.14 13.25
CA SER A 80 6.05 5.38 14.30
C SER A 80 4.70 4.92 13.76
N PHE A 81 4.44 3.62 13.82
CA PHE A 81 3.21 3.04 13.29
C PHE A 81 2.61 2.03 14.25
N GLU A 82 1.35 2.24 14.63
CA GLU A 82 0.55 1.28 15.40
C GLU A 82 -0.75 0.93 14.65
N ILE A 83 -1.14 -0.34 14.66
CA ILE A 83 -2.50 -0.76 14.32
C ILE A 83 -3.14 -1.48 15.50
N THR A 84 -4.46 -1.33 15.64
CA THR A 84 -5.27 -2.12 16.59
C THR A 84 -6.21 -3.03 15.82
N VAL A 85 -6.17 -4.32 16.13
CA VAL A 85 -7.06 -5.35 15.60
C VAL A 85 -8.10 -5.74 16.65
N LYS A 86 -9.37 -5.79 16.25
CA LYS A 86 -10.49 -6.32 17.05
C LYS A 86 -11.44 -7.10 16.16
N ASP A 87 -11.92 -8.23 16.65
CA ASP A 87 -12.83 -9.12 15.94
C ASP A 87 -12.30 -9.47 14.52
N GLY A 88 -10.98 -9.67 14.41
CA GLY A 88 -10.33 -9.99 13.13
C GLY A 88 -10.21 -8.84 12.13
N LYS A 89 -10.49 -7.59 12.53
CA LYS A 89 -10.42 -6.40 11.67
C LYS A 89 -9.50 -5.33 12.25
N ILE A 90 -8.79 -4.61 11.39
CA ILE A 90 -8.07 -3.38 11.75
C ILE A 90 -9.13 -2.32 12.09
N VAL A 91 -9.22 -1.92 13.36
CA VAL A 91 -10.18 -0.92 13.84
C VAL A 91 -9.52 0.44 14.09
N GLU A 92 -8.18 0.49 14.12
CA GLU A 92 -7.41 1.71 14.31
C GLU A 92 -6.07 1.60 13.58
N SER A 93 -5.64 2.70 12.98
CA SER A 93 -4.34 2.88 12.36
C SER A 93 -3.77 4.22 12.81
N LYS A 94 -2.52 4.21 13.29
CA LYS A 94 -1.76 5.37 13.78
C LYS A 94 -0.36 5.36 13.18
N TYR A 95 -0.27 5.55 11.88
CA TYR A 95 0.94 5.87 11.15
C TYR A 95 1.26 7.34 11.32
N ASP A 96 2.50 7.66 11.66
CA ASP A 96 3.02 9.03 11.70
C ASP A 96 4.53 9.08 11.46
N ASN A 97 5.02 10.27 11.10
CA ASN A 97 6.44 10.61 11.18
C ASN A 97 6.66 11.52 12.39
N ILE A 98 7.50 11.11 13.33
CA ILE A 98 7.77 11.87 14.56
C ILE A 98 9.23 12.33 14.61
N ASN A 99 9.48 13.50 15.20
CA ASN A 99 10.83 14.03 15.41
C ASN A 99 11.47 13.47 16.70
N GLU A 100 12.70 13.91 17.03
CA GLU A 100 13.40 13.50 18.27
C GLU A 100 12.66 13.86 19.57
N ALA A 101 11.84 14.91 19.54
CA ALA A 101 11.00 15.31 20.66
C ALA A 101 9.67 14.52 20.75
N GLY A 102 9.40 13.64 19.78
CA GLY A 102 8.15 12.90 19.65
C GLY A 102 7.00 13.72 19.08
N GLU A 103 7.28 14.88 18.47
CA GLU A 103 6.27 15.73 17.84
C GLU A 103 5.99 15.24 16.42
N SER A 104 4.71 15.29 16.02
CA SER A 104 4.25 14.85 14.72
C SER A 104 4.72 15.76 13.60
N LYS A 105 5.09 15.18 12.45
CA LYS A 105 5.33 15.90 11.20
C LYS A 105 4.05 16.57 10.69
N VAL A 106 2.88 16.00 10.99
CA VAL A 106 1.58 16.60 10.67
C VAL A 106 1.44 17.99 11.30
N ASP A 107 1.95 18.17 12.52
CA ASP A 107 1.85 19.44 13.24
C ASP A 107 2.92 20.48 12.81
N ASN A 108 3.88 20.09 11.96
CA ASN A 108 4.94 20.99 11.52
C ASN A 108 4.48 21.88 10.35
N ALA A 109 3.95 23.06 10.67
CA ALA A 109 3.44 24.01 9.68
C ALA A 109 4.47 24.41 8.60
N ASP A 110 5.74 24.58 8.97
CA ASP A 110 6.80 24.96 8.02
C ASP A 110 7.12 23.81 7.05
N TYR A 111 7.16 22.57 7.54
CA TYR A 111 7.35 21.39 6.70
C TYR A 111 6.17 21.21 5.74
N ASN A 112 4.94 21.27 6.26
CA ASN A 112 3.72 21.16 5.46
C ASN A 112 3.71 22.17 4.32
N LYS A 113 3.97 23.46 4.63
CA LYS A 113 4.04 24.51 3.62
C LYS A 113 5.12 24.24 2.57
N ASN A 114 6.34 23.91 3.00
CA ASN A 114 7.45 23.67 2.10
C ASN A 114 7.22 22.46 1.17
N MET A 115 6.62 21.39 1.70
CA MET A 115 6.29 20.21 0.89
C MET A 115 5.13 20.50 -0.05
N LYS A 116 4.07 21.20 0.41
CA LYS A 116 2.94 21.59 -0.42
C LYS A 116 3.37 22.42 -1.63
N ASP A 117 4.28 23.36 -1.43
CA ASP A 117 4.81 24.23 -2.49
C ASP A 117 5.63 23.45 -3.54
N LYS A 118 6.31 22.37 -3.15
CA LYS A 118 7.19 21.58 -4.03
C LYS A 118 6.50 20.38 -4.69
N ALA A 119 5.69 19.66 -3.91
CA ALA A 119 5.12 18.37 -4.27
C ALA A 119 3.60 18.41 -4.47
N GLY A 120 2.93 19.51 -4.14
CA GLY A 120 1.48 19.66 -4.28
C GLY A 120 0.65 18.95 -3.21
N VAL A 121 1.29 18.28 -2.26
CA VAL A 121 0.70 17.59 -1.10
C VAL A 121 1.58 17.80 0.13
N SER A 122 1.03 17.55 1.31
CA SER A 122 1.72 17.74 2.59
C SER A 122 1.39 16.62 3.58
N PRO A 123 2.23 16.39 4.61
CA PRO A 123 1.98 15.38 5.64
C PRO A 123 0.61 15.50 6.31
N GLU A 124 0.13 16.72 6.58
CA GLU A 124 -1.21 16.95 7.14
C GLU A 124 -2.35 16.44 6.25
N GLU A 125 -2.11 16.29 4.94
CA GLU A 125 -3.11 15.80 3.98
C GLU A 125 -3.02 14.29 3.78
N PHE A 126 -1.81 13.74 3.62
CA PHE A 126 -1.65 12.33 3.26
C PHE A 126 -1.61 11.37 4.45
N ILE A 127 -1.06 11.77 5.61
CA ILE A 127 -0.94 10.88 6.78
C ILE A 127 -2.33 10.50 7.34
N PRO A 128 -3.28 11.44 7.52
CA PRO A 128 -4.64 11.07 7.92
C PRO A 128 -5.31 10.15 6.89
N LYS A 129 -5.16 10.46 5.60
CA LYS A 129 -5.71 9.65 4.51
C LYS A 129 -5.22 8.20 4.54
N PHE A 130 -3.92 7.98 4.74
CA PHE A 130 -3.34 6.63 4.83
C PHE A 130 -3.98 5.83 5.96
N ASN A 131 -4.09 6.43 7.15
CA ASN A 131 -4.69 5.79 8.31
C ASN A 131 -6.18 5.46 8.11
N GLU A 132 -6.95 6.40 7.57
CA GLU A 132 -8.37 6.20 7.26
C GLU A 132 -8.57 5.10 6.20
N GLU A 133 -7.76 5.11 5.15
CA GLU A 133 -7.88 4.14 4.06
C GLU A 133 -7.43 2.74 4.49
N LEU A 134 -6.42 2.56 5.34
CA LEU A 134 -6.07 1.24 5.83
C LEU A 134 -7.18 0.63 6.69
N VAL A 135 -7.82 1.43 7.56
CA VAL A 135 -8.99 0.96 8.33
C VAL A 135 -10.16 0.64 7.39
N ALA A 136 -10.38 1.43 6.34
CA ALA A 136 -11.48 1.18 5.40
C ALA A 136 -11.25 -0.03 4.48
N LYS A 137 -10.02 -0.19 3.98
CA LYS A 137 -9.66 -1.19 2.97
C LYS A 137 -9.19 -2.51 3.55
N GLN A 138 -8.67 -2.50 4.78
CA GLN A 138 -8.09 -3.67 5.46
C GLN A 138 -6.87 -4.29 4.75
N SER A 139 -6.41 -3.69 3.65
CA SER A 139 -5.28 -4.14 2.85
C SER A 139 -4.49 -2.92 2.37
N PRO A 140 -3.16 -2.86 2.59
CA PRO A 140 -2.35 -1.76 2.10
C PRO A 140 -2.26 -1.69 0.57
N SER A 141 -2.36 -2.82 -0.13
CA SER A 141 -2.31 -2.88 -1.61
C SER A 141 -3.50 -2.21 -2.29
N ASP A 142 -4.61 -2.05 -1.57
CA ASP A 142 -5.89 -1.54 -2.09
C ASP A 142 -6.09 -0.04 -1.82
N ILE A 143 -5.06 0.60 -1.26
CA ILE A 143 -5.02 2.02 -0.94
C ILE A 143 -4.52 2.77 -2.17
N ASP A 144 -5.14 3.91 -2.47
CA ASP A 144 -4.77 4.67 -3.67
C ASP A 144 -3.51 5.49 -3.41
N VAL A 145 -2.53 5.37 -4.31
CA VAL A 145 -1.31 6.18 -4.27
C VAL A 145 -1.65 7.68 -4.19
N VAL A 146 -0.93 8.39 -3.33
CA VAL A 146 -1.06 9.84 -3.20
C VAL A 146 0.04 10.52 -4.00
N SER A 147 -0.34 11.07 -5.15
CA SER A 147 0.57 11.84 -6.01
C SER A 147 1.33 12.92 -5.23
N GLY A 148 2.65 12.94 -5.36
CA GLY A 148 3.53 13.85 -4.62
C GLY A 148 4.01 13.31 -3.26
N ALA A 149 3.49 12.17 -2.81
CA ALA A 149 3.90 11.48 -1.57
C ALA A 149 4.22 10.00 -1.81
N THR A 150 4.66 9.62 -3.02
CA THR A 150 4.90 8.23 -3.44
C THR A 150 5.81 7.47 -2.49
N HIS A 151 6.99 8.00 -2.16
CA HIS A 151 7.91 7.34 -1.21
C HIS A 151 7.28 7.14 0.17
N SER A 152 6.54 8.12 0.68
CA SER A 152 5.84 8.00 1.96
C SER A 152 4.71 6.97 1.91
N PHE A 153 4.08 6.81 0.75
CA PHE A 153 3.03 5.84 0.53
C PHE A 153 3.57 4.41 0.46
N GLU A 154 4.68 4.18 -0.23
CA GLU A 154 5.32 2.86 -0.35
C GLU A 154 5.81 2.37 1.02
N SER A 155 6.54 3.22 1.77
CA SER A 155 6.94 2.89 3.14
C SER A 155 5.74 2.56 4.03
N PHE A 156 4.66 3.32 3.91
CA PHE A 156 3.42 3.04 4.62
C PHE A 156 2.82 1.67 4.23
N GLN A 157 2.76 1.32 2.94
CA GLN A 157 2.24 0.04 2.49
C GLN A 157 3.08 -1.14 3.02
N ASN A 158 4.41 -1.05 2.92
CA ASN A 158 5.32 -2.06 3.44
C ASN A 158 5.16 -2.22 4.96
N TYR A 159 5.17 -1.13 5.72
CA TYR A 159 5.04 -1.21 7.18
C TYR A 159 3.66 -1.71 7.62
N ALA A 160 2.58 -1.30 6.93
CA ALA A 160 1.24 -1.83 7.16
C ALA A 160 1.19 -3.34 6.88
N GLN A 161 1.83 -3.81 5.81
CA GLN A 161 1.90 -5.24 5.48
C GLN A 161 2.66 -6.02 6.55
N GLN A 162 3.75 -5.49 7.09
CA GLN A 162 4.50 -6.12 8.19
C GLN A 162 3.66 -6.18 9.47
N LEU A 163 2.92 -5.13 9.80
CA LEU A 163 2.00 -5.11 10.94
C LEU A 163 0.85 -6.11 10.79
N ILE A 164 0.31 -6.28 9.57
CA ILE A 164 -0.71 -7.30 9.27
C ILE A 164 -0.14 -8.70 9.47
N GLN A 165 1.08 -8.98 8.99
CA GLN A 165 1.75 -10.26 9.21
C GLN A 165 1.97 -10.54 10.71
N ALA A 166 2.40 -9.53 11.47
CA ALA A 166 2.52 -9.63 12.92
C ALA A 166 1.16 -9.92 13.57
N ALA A 167 0.08 -9.28 13.10
CA ALA A 167 -1.28 -9.54 13.55
C ALA A 167 -1.77 -10.95 13.23
N GLN A 168 -1.45 -11.49 12.06
CA GLN A 168 -1.77 -12.88 11.70
C GLN A 168 -1.00 -13.88 12.58
N ALA A 169 0.24 -13.56 12.93
CA ALA A 169 1.05 -14.36 13.84
C ALA A 169 0.68 -14.17 15.33
N GLY A 170 -0.11 -13.14 15.68
CA GLY A 170 -0.34 -12.72 17.05
C GLY A 170 0.92 -12.21 17.77
N ASN A 171 1.92 -11.75 17.01
CA ASN A 171 3.18 -11.25 17.54
C ASN A 171 3.07 -9.76 17.88
N THR A 172 2.93 -9.44 19.17
CA THR A 172 2.82 -8.05 19.64
C THR A 172 4.17 -7.39 19.95
N GLU A 173 5.31 -8.03 19.64
CA GLU A 173 6.61 -7.38 19.76
C GLU A 173 6.71 -6.22 18.76
N THR A 174 7.31 -5.10 19.19
CA THR A 174 7.53 -3.97 18.28
C THR A 174 8.51 -4.39 17.19
N ILE A 175 8.08 -4.25 15.94
CA ILE A 175 8.95 -4.42 14.78
C ILE A 175 9.86 -3.20 14.70
N GLU A 176 11.17 -3.40 14.73
CA GLU A 176 12.13 -2.32 14.54
C GLU A 176 12.72 -2.38 13.14
N ILE A 177 12.66 -1.25 12.41
CA ILE A 177 13.24 -1.08 11.07
C ILE A 177 14.54 -0.28 11.20
N ASP A 178 15.67 -0.85 10.77
CA ASP A 178 16.98 -0.18 10.77
C ASP A 178 17.18 0.66 9.49
N ASN A 179 16.19 1.50 9.21
CA ASN A 179 16.05 2.22 7.95
C ASN A 179 17.30 3.03 7.60
N GLY A 180 17.81 2.86 6.39
CA GLY A 180 19.01 3.55 5.91
C GLY A 180 20.33 3.03 6.46
N ALA A 181 20.33 1.89 7.17
CA ALA A 181 21.57 1.22 7.55
C ALA A 181 22.26 0.58 6.34
N ASP A 182 23.58 0.38 6.43
CA ASP A 182 24.30 -0.37 5.40
C ASP A 182 23.74 -1.79 5.28
N LEU A 183 23.40 -2.21 4.05
CA LEU A 183 22.93 -3.56 3.76
C LEU A 183 23.98 -4.58 4.20
N LYS A 184 23.56 -5.59 4.96
CA LYS A 184 24.46 -6.69 5.35
C LYS A 184 24.52 -7.73 4.25
N ASP A 185 25.72 -8.19 3.93
CA ASP A 185 25.91 -9.27 2.95
C ASP A 185 25.16 -10.54 3.37
N GLY A 186 24.49 -11.17 2.42
CA GLY A 186 23.64 -12.31 2.69
C GLY A 186 22.67 -12.65 1.57
N SER A 187 21.89 -13.70 1.79
CA SER A 187 20.74 -14.05 0.96
C SER A 187 19.50 -13.89 1.82
N TYR A 188 18.55 -13.08 1.34
CA TYR A 188 17.31 -12.75 2.06
C TYR A 188 16.15 -13.26 1.23
N THR A 189 15.24 -14.00 1.85
CA THR A 189 14.16 -14.70 1.15
C THR A 189 12.81 -14.36 1.73
N LEU A 190 11.82 -14.26 0.84
CA LEU A 190 10.42 -14.03 1.13
C LEU A 190 9.59 -15.01 0.30
N LYS A 191 8.56 -15.59 0.93
CA LYS A 191 7.60 -16.47 0.28
C LYS A 191 6.18 -16.16 0.72
N GLU A 192 5.27 -16.09 -0.24
CA GLU A 192 3.83 -16.09 0.04
C GLU A 192 3.36 -17.51 0.40
N LYS A 193 2.54 -17.61 1.44
CA LYS A 193 1.96 -18.88 1.89
C LYS A 193 0.75 -19.31 1.07
N ASN A 194 0.00 -18.36 0.52
CA ASN A 194 -1.29 -18.62 -0.12
C ASN A 194 -1.23 -18.29 -1.61
N ASN A 195 -1.82 -19.17 -2.42
CA ASN A 195 -1.96 -18.90 -3.85
C ASN A 195 -3.04 -17.86 -4.12
N SER A 196 -2.73 -16.92 -5.00
CA SER A 196 -3.68 -16.05 -5.68
C SER A 196 -3.68 -16.38 -7.17
N ASN A 197 -4.83 -16.85 -7.68
CA ASN A 197 -4.97 -17.32 -9.07
C ASN A 197 -4.06 -18.52 -9.41
N GLY A 198 -3.84 -19.41 -8.45
CA GLY A 198 -2.99 -20.59 -8.64
C GLY A 198 -1.49 -20.33 -8.52
N TYR A 199 -1.08 -19.12 -8.15
CA TYR A 199 0.32 -18.73 -8.02
C TYR A 199 0.59 -18.05 -6.68
N HIS A 200 1.81 -18.19 -6.17
CA HIS A 200 2.34 -17.45 -5.03
C HIS A 200 3.73 -16.88 -5.37
N THR A 201 4.09 -15.79 -4.73
CA THR A 201 5.41 -15.17 -4.89
C THR A 201 6.49 -15.93 -4.13
N GLU A 202 7.62 -16.14 -4.78
CA GLU A 202 8.92 -16.40 -4.16
C GLU A 202 9.90 -15.31 -4.56
N PHE A 203 10.59 -14.71 -3.59
CA PHE A 203 11.49 -13.61 -3.83
C PHE A 203 12.77 -13.75 -3.00
N THR A 204 13.91 -13.83 -3.68
CA THR A 204 15.23 -13.74 -3.06
C THR A 204 16.00 -12.53 -3.55
N ILE A 205 16.67 -11.83 -2.63
CA ILE A 205 17.75 -10.88 -2.97
C ILE A 205 19.07 -11.38 -2.40
N VAL A 206 20.16 -11.10 -3.11
CA VAL A 206 21.52 -11.38 -2.63
C VAL A 206 22.26 -10.06 -2.48
N VAL A 207 22.75 -9.79 -1.26
CA VAL A 207 23.59 -8.62 -0.96
C VAL A 207 25.06 -9.04 -0.92
N LYS A 208 25.91 -8.30 -1.63
CA LYS A 208 27.37 -8.46 -1.63
C LYS A 208 28.03 -7.09 -1.59
N ASP A 209 29.05 -6.94 -0.75
CA ASP A 209 29.76 -5.67 -0.55
C ASP A 209 28.80 -4.50 -0.24
N GLY A 210 27.75 -4.78 0.54
CA GLY A 210 26.73 -3.81 0.94
C GLY A 210 25.79 -3.36 -0.18
N LYS A 211 25.73 -4.09 -1.31
CA LYS A 211 24.86 -3.77 -2.46
C LYS A 211 24.02 -4.95 -2.87
N VAL A 212 22.81 -4.69 -3.36
CA VAL A 212 21.98 -5.71 -4.01
C VAL A 212 22.69 -6.17 -5.28
N ALA A 213 23.19 -7.40 -5.27
CA ALA A 213 23.95 -8.00 -6.36
C ALA A 213 23.06 -8.88 -7.27
N GLU A 214 22.01 -9.48 -6.70
CA GLU A 214 21.07 -10.33 -7.44
C GLU A 214 19.64 -10.13 -6.91
N SER A 215 18.67 -10.21 -7.81
CA SER A 215 17.23 -10.25 -7.55
C SER A 215 16.65 -11.48 -8.24
N LYS A 216 15.84 -12.25 -7.51
CA LYS A 216 15.17 -13.47 -7.99
C LYS A 216 13.74 -13.48 -7.47
N TYR A 217 12.93 -12.60 -8.05
CA TYR A 217 11.49 -12.56 -7.90
C TYR A 217 10.84 -13.45 -8.97
N ASP A 218 9.90 -14.28 -8.55
CA ASP A 218 9.02 -15.00 -9.44
C ASP A 218 7.64 -15.25 -8.79
N ASN A 219 6.66 -15.58 -9.61
CA ASN A 219 5.41 -16.18 -9.16
C ASN A 219 5.41 -17.63 -9.61
N VAL A 220 5.22 -18.57 -8.69
CA VAL A 220 5.26 -20.00 -8.96
C VAL A 220 3.96 -20.68 -8.53
N ASP A 221 3.60 -21.78 -9.15
CA ASP A 221 2.48 -22.62 -8.72
C ASP A 221 2.87 -23.57 -7.56
N ASP A 222 1.94 -24.40 -7.10
CA ASP A 222 2.18 -25.38 -6.04
C ASP A 222 3.25 -26.44 -6.39
N GLU A 223 3.53 -26.63 -7.69
CA GLU A 223 4.56 -27.55 -8.18
C GLU A 223 5.93 -26.85 -8.32
N GLY A 224 5.99 -25.54 -8.05
CA GLY A 224 7.18 -24.71 -8.21
C GLY A 224 7.45 -24.31 -9.66
N LYS A 225 6.49 -24.45 -10.56
CA LYS A 225 6.62 -24.03 -11.96
C LYS A 225 6.43 -22.52 -12.05
N SER A 226 7.34 -21.85 -12.75
CA SER A 226 7.28 -20.42 -12.98
C SER A 226 6.05 -20.02 -13.79
N LYS A 227 5.40 -18.94 -13.37
CA LYS A 227 4.35 -18.26 -14.13
C LYS A 227 4.87 -17.68 -15.44
N GLN A 228 6.18 -17.42 -15.55
CA GLN A 228 6.81 -17.05 -16.81
C GLN A 228 6.67 -18.14 -17.87
N ASP A 229 6.58 -19.41 -17.45
CA ASP A 229 6.46 -20.57 -18.33
C ASP A 229 4.99 -20.98 -18.61
N ASP A 230 4.01 -20.24 -18.08
CA ASP A 230 2.59 -20.44 -18.38
C ASP A 230 2.19 -19.69 -19.65
N THR A 231 2.37 -20.35 -20.79
CA THR A 231 2.06 -19.79 -22.11
C THR A 231 0.59 -19.38 -22.25
N GLU A 232 -0.35 -20.13 -21.67
CA GLU A 232 -1.78 -19.83 -21.78
C GLU A 232 -2.13 -18.56 -21.00
N TYR A 233 -1.60 -18.43 -19.78
CA TYR A 233 -1.76 -17.22 -18.99
C TYR A 233 -1.09 -16.02 -19.66
N ASN A 234 0.13 -16.20 -20.18
CA ASN A 234 0.88 -15.13 -20.82
C ASN A 234 0.16 -14.57 -22.05
N GLU A 235 -0.34 -15.45 -22.95
CA GLU A 235 -1.15 -15.03 -24.11
C GLU A 235 -2.40 -14.25 -23.65
N MET A 236 -3.12 -14.76 -22.66
CA MET A 236 -4.34 -14.11 -22.14
C MET A 236 -4.05 -12.74 -21.50
N MET A 237 -2.98 -12.62 -20.72
CA MET A 237 -2.62 -11.38 -20.06
C MET A 237 -2.09 -10.37 -21.07
N LYS A 238 -1.27 -10.80 -22.03
CA LYS A 238 -0.72 -9.95 -23.09
C LYS A 238 -1.83 -9.28 -23.90
N ASP A 239 -2.87 -10.04 -24.26
CA ASP A 239 -4.03 -9.53 -24.99
C ASP A 239 -4.84 -8.49 -24.20
N LYS A 240 -4.93 -8.64 -22.87
CA LYS A 240 -5.75 -7.77 -22.00
C LYS A 240 -5.01 -6.54 -21.48
N ALA A 241 -3.73 -6.71 -21.16
CA ALA A 241 -2.94 -5.75 -20.39
C ALA A 241 -1.73 -5.21 -21.17
N GLY A 242 -1.38 -5.79 -22.32
CA GLY A 242 -0.26 -5.35 -23.15
C GLY A 242 1.12 -5.83 -22.69
N THR A 243 1.18 -6.59 -21.59
CA THR A 243 2.37 -7.26 -21.07
C THR A 243 1.98 -8.59 -20.42
N ASP A 244 2.97 -9.40 -20.04
CA ASP A 244 2.79 -10.71 -19.42
C ASP A 244 3.95 -11.06 -18.48
N PRO A 245 3.79 -12.07 -17.60
CA PRO A 245 4.82 -12.50 -16.65
C PRO A 245 6.20 -12.74 -17.24
N SER A 246 6.30 -13.32 -18.45
CA SER A 246 7.60 -13.59 -19.08
C SER A 246 8.32 -12.30 -19.53
N GLU A 247 7.61 -11.18 -19.65
CA GLU A 247 8.18 -9.87 -19.93
C GLU A 247 8.47 -9.08 -18.66
N PHE A 248 7.49 -8.91 -17.76
CA PHE A 248 7.65 -7.98 -16.63
C PHE A 248 8.49 -8.56 -15.49
N ILE A 249 8.53 -9.89 -15.29
CA ILE A 249 9.31 -10.49 -14.18
C ILE A 249 10.81 -10.31 -14.40
N PRO A 250 11.38 -10.58 -15.61
CA PRO A 250 12.77 -10.22 -15.90
C PRO A 250 13.04 -8.73 -15.73
N THR A 251 12.15 -7.86 -16.21
CA THR A 251 12.29 -6.40 -16.06
C THR A 251 12.35 -5.99 -14.60
N PHE A 252 11.46 -6.49 -13.73
CA PHE A 252 11.48 -6.17 -12.30
C PHE A 252 12.82 -6.54 -11.66
N ASN A 253 13.32 -7.75 -11.94
CA ASN A 253 14.59 -8.21 -11.37
C ASN A 253 15.79 -7.36 -11.84
N GLU A 254 15.85 -7.02 -13.13
CA GLU A 254 16.93 -6.21 -13.68
C GLU A 254 16.88 -4.76 -13.18
N GLU A 255 15.72 -4.13 -13.26
CA GLU A 255 15.54 -2.73 -12.88
C GLU A 255 15.68 -2.52 -11.39
N PHE A 256 15.29 -3.50 -10.55
CA PHE A 256 15.49 -3.41 -9.12
C PHE A 256 16.98 -3.40 -8.74
N VAL A 257 17.77 -4.31 -9.30
CA VAL A 257 19.23 -4.33 -9.06
C VAL A 257 19.87 -3.02 -9.52
N LYS A 258 19.40 -2.47 -10.65
CA LYS A 258 19.87 -1.18 -11.16
C LYS A 258 19.49 -0.02 -10.23
N ALA A 259 18.23 0.07 -9.80
CA ALA A 259 17.72 1.11 -8.92
C ALA A 259 18.44 1.09 -7.56
N MET A 260 18.65 -0.10 -6.99
CA MET A 260 19.41 -0.26 -5.75
C MET A 260 20.92 0.02 -5.89
N GLY A 261 21.44 0.11 -7.11
CA GLY A 261 22.83 0.43 -7.39
C GLY A 261 23.15 1.93 -7.36
N GLU A 262 22.12 2.79 -7.31
CA GLU A 262 22.27 4.25 -7.24
C GLU A 262 22.67 4.73 -5.82
N GLU A 263 23.12 5.98 -5.69
CA GLU A 263 23.65 6.51 -4.42
C GLU A 263 22.58 6.55 -3.31
N ASP A 264 21.34 6.87 -3.69
CA ASP A 264 20.12 6.87 -2.90
C ASP A 264 19.15 5.77 -3.36
N GLY A 265 19.71 4.64 -3.79
CA GLY A 265 18.97 3.53 -4.38
C GLY A 265 17.85 3.01 -3.48
N SER A 266 16.67 2.85 -4.06
CA SER A 266 15.45 2.41 -3.38
C SER A 266 14.61 1.57 -4.33
N PRO A 267 13.82 0.59 -3.84
CA PRO A 267 12.82 -0.10 -4.66
C PRO A 267 11.85 0.88 -5.36
N ALA A 268 11.57 2.02 -4.72
CA ALA A 268 10.74 3.11 -5.23
C ALA A 268 11.31 3.84 -6.46
N GLY A 269 12.61 3.67 -6.73
CA GLY A 269 13.28 4.28 -7.89
C GLY A 269 12.93 3.59 -9.22
N MET A 270 12.20 2.48 -9.19
CA MET A 270 11.80 1.75 -10.39
C MET A 270 10.61 2.39 -11.08
N ASP A 271 10.58 2.33 -12.41
CA ASP A 271 9.43 2.78 -13.19
C ASP A 271 8.31 1.74 -13.13
N VAL A 272 7.08 2.20 -12.96
CA VAL A 272 5.90 1.32 -12.99
C VAL A 272 5.77 0.69 -14.38
N VAL A 273 5.72 -0.65 -14.44
CA VAL A 273 5.45 -1.36 -15.70
C VAL A 273 3.96 -1.28 -16.05
N THR A 274 3.66 -0.57 -17.13
CA THR A 274 2.29 -0.41 -17.64
C THR A 274 1.68 -1.77 -17.97
N GLY A 275 0.46 -2.03 -17.49
CA GLY A 275 -0.22 -3.31 -17.65
C GLY A 275 0.08 -4.33 -16.53
N ALA A 276 1.11 -4.08 -15.71
CA ALA A 276 1.50 -4.94 -14.58
C ALA A 276 1.53 -4.18 -13.23
N THR A 277 0.75 -3.10 -13.10
CA THR A 277 0.80 -2.20 -11.93
C THR A 277 0.59 -2.92 -10.60
N HIS A 278 -0.38 -3.85 -10.50
CA HIS A 278 -0.60 -4.62 -9.28
C HIS A 278 0.61 -5.51 -8.92
N SER A 279 1.19 -6.19 -9.92
CA SER A 279 2.39 -7.00 -9.75
C SER A 279 3.59 -6.14 -9.33
N PHE A 280 3.71 -4.94 -9.89
CA PHE A 280 4.76 -3.99 -9.54
C PHE A 280 4.65 -3.52 -8.09
N HIS A 281 3.44 -3.17 -7.63
CA HIS A 281 3.25 -2.72 -6.24
C HIS A 281 3.56 -3.86 -5.25
N SER A 282 3.11 -5.09 -5.56
CA SER A 282 3.44 -6.26 -4.74
C SER A 282 4.95 -6.52 -4.70
N PHE A 283 5.63 -6.40 -5.85
CA PHE A 283 7.08 -6.49 -5.95
C PHE A 283 7.78 -5.46 -5.05
N VAL A 284 7.41 -4.18 -5.13
CA VAL A 284 8.01 -3.10 -4.33
C VAL A 284 7.83 -3.35 -2.84
N ILE A 285 6.62 -3.72 -2.40
CA ILE A 285 6.32 -4.02 -0.99
C ILE A 285 7.21 -5.18 -0.47
N TYR A 286 7.41 -6.23 -1.26
CA TYR A 286 8.24 -7.37 -0.86
C TYR A 286 9.73 -7.09 -0.96
N ALA A 287 10.16 -6.31 -1.96
CA ALA A 287 11.54 -5.83 -2.06
C ALA A 287 11.90 -5.00 -0.82
N GLU A 288 11.03 -4.08 -0.39
CA GLU A 288 11.25 -3.28 0.82
C GLU A 288 11.35 -4.15 2.08
N GLN A 289 10.54 -5.19 2.23
CA GLN A 289 10.67 -6.12 3.36
C GLN A 289 12.02 -6.85 3.36
N LEU A 290 12.48 -7.29 2.19
CA LEU A 290 13.79 -7.92 2.04
C LEU A 290 14.94 -6.94 2.31
N ILE A 291 14.78 -5.67 1.94
CA ILE A 291 15.73 -4.60 2.31
C ILE A 291 15.76 -4.38 3.81
N ASN A 292 14.61 -4.28 4.49
CA ASN A 292 14.56 -4.13 5.96
C ASN A 292 15.27 -5.32 6.66
N ALA A 293 15.06 -6.53 6.14
CA ALA A 293 15.77 -7.73 6.61
C ALA A 293 17.28 -7.63 6.37
N ALA A 294 17.70 -7.12 5.21
CA ALA A 294 19.10 -6.92 4.86
C ALA A 294 19.80 -5.84 5.67
N GLU A 295 19.14 -4.72 5.96
CA GLU A 295 19.63 -3.67 6.86
C GLU A 295 19.89 -4.24 8.27
N LYS A 296 18.97 -5.09 8.75
CA LYS A 296 19.08 -5.80 10.03
C LYS A 296 20.06 -6.98 10.02
N GLY A 297 20.38 -7.52 8.84
CA GLY A 297 21.14 -8.77 8.68
C GLY A 297 20.35 -10.03 9.10
N ASP A 298 19.02 -9.95 9.05
CA ASP A 298 18.11 -11.04 9.40
C ASP A 298 17.85 -11.94 8.19
N THR A 299 18.48 -13.11 8.17
CA THR A 299 18.39 -14.06 7.03
C THR A 299 17.27 -15.09 7.21
N ALA A 300 16.42 -14.94 8.23
CA ALA A 300 15.23 -15.77 8.37
C ALA A 300 14.29 -15.53 7.18
N GLU A 301 13.74 -16.61 6.62
CA GLU A 301 12.76 -16.50 5.53
C GLU A 301 11.49 -15.79 6.02
N ILE A 302 11.10 -14.73 5.32
CA ILE A 302 9.87 -14.00 5.57
C ILE A 302 8.71 -14.78 4.94
N THR A 303 7.70 -15.13 5.73
CA THR A 303 6.49 -15.77 5.24
C THR A 303 5.32 -14.79 5.25
N VAL A 304 4.74 -14.52 4.08
CA VAL A 304 3.59 -13.61 3.93
C VAL A 304 2.30 -14.42 3.80
N ASP A 305 1.39 -14.30 4.78
CA ASP A 305 0.11 -15.04 4.84
C ASP A 305 -1.05 -14.22 4.26
N ASN A 306 -0.92 -13.72 3.02
CA ASN A 306 -1.91 -12.81 2.44
C ASN A 306 -3.35 -13.33 2.46
N ILE A 307 -4.30 -12.44 2.77
CA ILE A 307 -5.72 -12.75 2.71
C ILE A 307 -6.13 -12.86 1.24
N VAL A 308 -6.64 -14.04 0.85
CA VAL A 308 -7.16 -14.29 -0.49
C VAL A 308 -8.67 -14.40 -0.39
N MET A 309 -9.39 -13.54 -1.11
CA MET A 309 -10.85 -13.56 -1.18
C MET A 309 -11.29 -14.40 -2.37
N LYS A 310 -12.38 -15.15 -2.19
CA LYS A 310 -12.99 -15.94 -3.25
C LYS A 310 -13.52 -15.04 -4.36
N LYS A 311 -13.14 -15.37 -5.60
CA LYS A 311 -13.58 -14.67 -6.82
C LYS A 311 -14.98 -15.07 -7.28
#